data_AF-A0A6M2E3G0-F1
#
_entry.id   AF-A0A6M2E3G0-F1
#
_cell.length_a   1.000
_cell.length_b   1.000
_cell.length_c   1.000
_cell.angle_alpha   90.00
_cell.angle_beta   90.00
_cell.angle_gamma   90.00
#
_symmetry.space_group_name_H-M   'P 1'
#
loop_
_entity.id
_entity.type
_entity.pdbx_description
1 polymer ?
#
loop_
_entity_poly.entity_id
_entity_poly.type
_entity_poly.pdbx_seq_one_letter_code
_entity_poly.pdbx_strand_id
1 'polypeptide(L)'
;MLSLSILFIFLFVGANGTPIDFNEDEINDREYMFFPDGNGNLHLIHLKEDQYEPTLKFSVANHVHFLLFTRKNPEKSQELIFDNVTSIINSNFDPQKNTIVIAHGWSSDATSPVNELIRKVRVVVAQKKLEFGHGQKPTVLPV
;
A
#
# COMPACT_ATOMS: atom_id res chain seq x y z
N MET A 1 -29.03 -45.65 -20.71
CA MET A 1 -28.03 -44.86 -21.44
C MET A 1 -28.48 -43.40 -21.43
N LEU A 2 -28.33 -42.73 -20.27
CA LEU A 2 -28.40 -41.26 -20.16
C LEU A 2 -26.96 -40.78 -20.28
N SER A 3 -26.55 -40.31 -21.44
CA SER A 3 -25.16 -39.90 -21.67
C SER A 3 -25.12 -38.52 -22.30
N LEU A 4 -24.38 -37.64 -21.62
CA LEU A 4 -23.59 -36.54 -22.18
C LEU A 4 -24.25 -35.22 -22.59
N SER A 5 -25.59 -35.09 -22.62
CA SER A 5 -26.18 -33.83 -23.11
C SER A 5 -26.32 -32.71 -22.06
N ILE A 6 -26.31 -33.01 -20.75
CA ILE A 6 -26.59 -32.02 -19.70
C ILE A 6 -25.31 -31.33 -19.17
N LEU A 7 -24.12 -31.89 -19.41
CA LEU A 7 -22.87 -31.34 -18.89
C LEU A 7 -22.35 -30.13 -19.70
N PHE A 8 -22.86 -29.90 -20.91
CA PHE A 8 -22.43 -28.77 -21.76
C PHE A 8 -23.13 -27.45 -21.46
N ILE A 9 -24.29 -27.46 -20.79
CA ILE A 9 -25.08 -26.24 -20.54
C ILE A 9 -24.50 -25.40 -19.38
N PHE A 10 -23.74 -26.01 -18.46
CA PHE A 10 -23.11 -25.27 -17.36
C PHE A 10 -21.77 -24.60 -17.72
N LEU A 11 -21.20 -24.86 -18.89
CA LEU A 11 -19.92 -24.29 -19.33
C LEU A 11 -20.06 -22.97 -20.10
N PHE A 12 -21.29 -22.47 -20.28
CA PHE A 12 -21.56 -21.25 -21.05
C PHE A 12 -22.03 -20.05 -20.19
N VAL A 13 -21.87 -20.10 -18.87
CA VAL A 13 -22.04 -18.93 -18.00
C VAL A 13 -20.67 -18.44 -17.57
N GLY A 14 -19.94 -17.81 -18.49
CA GLY A 14 -18.62 -17.29 -18.16
C GLY A 14 -17.85 -16.76 -19.36
N ALA A 15 -18.34 -15.70 -20.01
CA ALA A 15 -17.54 -15.00 -21.01
C ALA A 15 -17.99 -13.56 -21.35
N ASN A 16 -18.82 -12.90 -20.54
CA ASN A 16 -19.05 -11.46 -20.69
C ASN A 16 -18.23 -10.69 -19.66
N GLY A 17 -16.91 -10.91 -19.64
CA GLY A 17 -15.99 -9.94 -19.08
C GLY A 17 -15.76 -8.91 -20.17
N THR A 18 -16.46 -7.77 -20.12
CA THR A 18 -16.02 -6.62 -20.91
C THR A 18 -14.60 -6.29 -20.43
N PRO A 19 -13.61 -6.18 -21.33
CA PRO A 19 -12.34 -5.61 -20.92
C PRO A 19 -12.65 -4.26 -20.26
N ILE A 20 -12.12 -4.03 -19.06
CA ILE A 20 -12.10 -2.68 -18.50
C ILE A 20 -11.14 -1.92 -19.42
N ASP A 21 -11.72 -1.19 -20.36
CA ASP A 21 -10.97 -0.27 -21.21
C ASP A 21 -10.60 0.91 -20.32
N PHE A 22 -9.36 0.94 -19.85
CA PHE A 22 -8.81 2.11 -19.17
C PHE A 22 -8.47 3.12 -20.25
N ASN A 23 -9.50 3.78 -20.77
CA ASN A 23 -9.30 4.91 -21.64
C ASN A 23 -8.72 6.04 -20.76
N GLU A 24 -7.39 6.15 -20.72
CA GLU A 24 -6.66 7.14 -19.89
C GLU A 24 -7.21 8.54 -20.11
N ASP A 25 -7.64 8.85 -21.35
CA ASP A 25 -8.25 10.12 -21.72
C ASP A 25 -9.56 10.41 -20.95
N GLU A 26 -10.41 9.41 -20.72
CA GLU A 26 -11.66 9.58 -19.95
C GLU A 26 -11.41 9.76 -18.46
N ILE A 27 -10.35 9.13 -17.92
CA ILE A 27 -9.94 9.28 -16.51
C ILE A 27 -9.30 10.64 -16.28
N ASN A 28 -8.47 11.11 -17.21
CA ASN A 28 -7.79 12.40 -17.14
C ASN A 28 -8.75 13.59 -17.29
N ASP A 29 -9.91 13.41 -17.94
CA ASP A 29 -10.95 14.44 -18.03
C ASP A 29 -11.81 14.59 -16.76
N ARG A 30 -11.81 13.60 -15.86
CA ARG A 30 -12.56 13.64 -14.60
C ARG A 30 -11.88 14.59 -13.62
N GLU A 31 -12.69 15.43 -12.96
CA GLU A 31 -12.20 16.32 -11.90
C GLU A 31 -12.02 15.57 -10.59
N TYR A 32 -12.91 14.62 -10.28
CA TYR A 32 -12.88 13.88 -9.03
C TYR A 32 -13.07 12.38 -9.25
N MET A 33 -12.53 11.57 -8.34
CA MET A 33 -12.87 10.16 -8.20
C MET A 33 -12.98 9.73 -6.75
N PHE A 34 -13.78 8.69 -6.48
CA PHE A 34 -13.73 7.98 -5.21
C PHE A 34 -12.66 6.89 -5.26
N PHE A 35 -11.80 6.86 -4.24
CA PHE A 35 -10.75 5.86 -4.09
C PHE A 35 -10.79 5.24 -2.69
N PRO A 36 -10.82 3.90 -2.57
CA PRO A 36 -10.80 3.25 -1.26
C PRO A 36 -9.41 3.34 -0.62
N ASP A 37 -9.34 3.60 0.68
CA ASP A 37 -8.11 3.44 1.46
C ASP A 37 -7.84 1.96 1.83
N GLY A 38 -6.72 1.73 2.53
CA GLY A 38 -6.33 0.40 2.99
C GLY A 38 -7.29 -0.26 4.01
N ASN A 39 -8.28 0.49 4.53
CA ASN A 39 -9.33 0.02 5.43
C ASN A 39 -10.69 -0.12 4.72
N GLY A 40 -10.77 0.20 3.41
CA GLY A 40 -11.98 0.13 2.60
C GLY A 40 -12.87 1.38 2.66
N ASN A 41 -12.44 2.47 3.32
CA ASN A 41 -13.20 3.71 3.31
C ASN A 41 -12.96 4.47 1.99
N LEU A 42 -14.03 4.98 1.38
CA LEU A 42 -13.93 5.79 0.16
C LEU A 42 -13.50 7.21 0.49
N HIS A 43 -12.53 7.72 -0.26
CA HIS A 43 -12.05 9.09 -0.21
C HIS A 43 -12.28 9.76 -1.56
N LEU A 44 -12.77 11.00 -1.56
CA LEU A 44 -12.87 11.80 -2.77
C LEU A 44 -11.49 12.41 -3.08
N ILE A 45 -10.96 12.13 -4.27
CA ILE A 45 -9.66 12.63 -4.76
C ILE A 45 -9.92 13.60 -5.89
N HIS A 46 -9.27 14.76 -5.85
CA HIS A 46 -9.18 15.68 -6.99
C HIS A 46 -8.08 15.19 -7.95
N LEU A 47 -8.44 14.96 -9.21
CA LEU A 47 -7.58 14.35 -10.22
C LEU A 47 -6.80 15.37 -11.04
N LYS A 48 -7.22 16.63 -11.01
CA LYS A 48 -6.53 17.71 -11.71
C LYS A 48 -5.44 18.27 -10.82
N GLU A 49 -4.33 18.63 -11.45
CA GLU A 49 -3.21 19.24 -10.76
C GLU A 49 -3.60 20.62 -10.24
N ASP A 50 -3.63 20.77 -8.93
CA ASP A 50 -3.70 22.07 -8.29
C ASP A 50 -2.38 22.82 -8.58
N GLN A 51 -2.40 24.16 -8.67
CA GLN A 51 -1.17 24.99 -8.78
C GLN A 51 -0.34 24.97 -7.46
N TYR A 52 -0.34 23.86 -6.76
CA TYR A 52 0.29 23.65 -5.48
C TYR A 52 1.73 23.17 -5.69
N GLU A 53 2.67 24.04 -5.38
CA GLU A 53 4.08 23.70 -5.28
C GLU A 53 4.38 23.33 -3.82
N PRO A 54 4.34 22.04 -3.42
CA PRO A 54 4.70 21.67 -2.07
C PRO A 54 6.16 22.04 -1.82
N THR A 55 6.41 22.94 -0.88
CA THR A 55 7.73 23.05 -0.23
C THR A 55 7.95 21.83 0.67
N LEU A 56 8.09 20.65 0.05
CA LEU A 56 8.31 19.41 0.76
C LEU A 56 9.80 19.33 1.11
N LYS A 57 10.14 19.66 2.36
CA LYS A 57 11.48 19.40 2.90
C LYS A 57 11.59 17.91 3.25
N PHE A 58 11.66 17.06 2.23
CA PHE A 58 11.86 15.64 2.43
C PHE A 58 13.26 15.38 3.00
N SER A 59 13.31 14.58 4.06
CA SER A 59 14.54 14.03 4.62
C SER A 59 14.27 12.63 5.10
N VAL A 60 15.09 11.67 4.68
CA VAL A 60 14.91 10.25 5.02
C VAL A 60 14.89 10.06 6.54
N ALA A 61 15.84 10.70 7.25
CA ALA A 61 15.97 10.60 8.71
C ALA A 61 14.70 10.99 9.49
N ASN A 62 13.87 11.90 8.95
CA ASN A 62 12.67 12.39 9.65
C ASN A 62 11.36 11.83 9.08
N HIS A 63 11.37 11.31 7.86
CA HIS A 63 10.14 10.94 7.14
C HIS A 63 10.11 9.45 6.74
N VAL A 64 11.13 8.67 7.09
CA VAL A 64 11.23 7.24 6.75
C VAL A 64 11.71 6.49 7.99
N HIS A 65 10.92 5.50 8.40
CA HIS A 65 11.18 4.64 9.56
C HIS A 65 11.32 3.19 9.09
N PHE A 66 12.47 2.56 9.32
CA PHE A 66 12.65 1.15 8.94
C PHE A 66 12.28 0.26 10.13
N LEU A 67 11.21 -0.52 10.01
CA LEU A 67 10.70 -1.36 11.10
C LEU A 67 11.05 -2.83 10.85
N LEU A 68 12.06 -3.33 11.57
CA LEU A 68 12.50 -4.71 11.47
C LEU A 68 11.58 -5.64 12.27
N PHE A 69 10.90 -6.53 11.55
CA PHE A 69 10.20 -7.69 12.10
C PHE A 69 10.95 -8.96 11.71
N THR A 70 11.25 -9.82 12.67
CA THR A 70 11.85 -11.14 12.42
C THR A 70 11.04 -12.23 13.13
N ARG A 71 11.36 -13.50 12.88
CA ARG A 71 10.76 -14.61 13.64
C ARG A 71 11.03 -14.52 15.16
N LYS A 72 12.08 -13.81 15.58
CA LYS A 72 12.40 -13.58 17.00
C LYS A 72 11.58 -12.44 17.63
N ASN A 73 11.01 -11.56 16.80
CA ASN A 73 10.22 -10.41 17.24
C ASN A 73 9.04 -10.17 16.26
N PRO A 74 8.08 -11.12 16.15
CA PRO A 74 7.02 -11.05 15.15
C PRO A 74 5.98 -9.95 15.45
N GLU A 75 5.78 -9.61 16.72
CA GLU A 75 4.76 -8.66 17.17
C GLU A 75 5.30 -7.24 17.41
N LYS A 76 6.58 -7.11 17.81
CA LYS A 76 7.21 -5.83 18.16
C LYS A 76 8.42 -5.57 17.27
N SER A 77 8.37 -4.51 16.49
CA SER A 77 9.48 -4.11 15.61
C SER A 77 10.70 -3.64 16.39
N GLN A 78 11.87 -3.78 15.76
CA GLN A 78 13.08 -3.03 16.10
C GLN A 78 13.29 -1.96 15.02
N GLU A 79 13.48 -0.70 15.41
CA GLU A 79 13.70 0.36 14.44
C GLU A 79 15.16 0.36 13.95
N LEU A 80 15.35 0.32 12.63
CA LEU A 80 16.64 0.54 11.99
C LEU A 80 16.73 2.02 11.62
N ILE A 81 17.70 2.70 12.21
CA ILE A 81 17.83 4.16 12.09
C ILE A 81 18.66 4.45 10.85
N PHE A 82 18.16 5.35 10.00
CA PHE A 82 18.87 5.82 8.81
C PHE A 82 20.26 6.34 9.19
N ASP A 83 21.27 5.96 8.40
CA ASP A 83 22.68 6.33 8.61
C ASP A 83 23.26 5.92 9.99
N ASN A 84 22.73 4.85 10.59
CA ASN A 84 23.21 4.33 11.86
C ASN A 84 23.38 2.81 11.82
N VAL A 85 24.60 2.34 11.50
CA VAL A 85 24.95 0.92 11.45
C VAL A 85 24.75 0.19 12.78
N THR A 86 24.93 0.90 13.90
CA THR A 86 24.76 0.34 15.25
C THR A 86 23.31 -0.11 15.48
N SER A 87 22.32 0.56 14.87
CA SER A 87 20.92 0.13 14.94
C SER A 87 20.69 -1.24 14.28
N ILE A 88 21.44 -1.55 13.23
CA ILE A 88 21.39 -2.85 12.53
C ILE A 88 22.08 -3.91 13.37
N ILE A 89 23.29 -3.63 13.85
CA ILE A 89 24.10 -4.58 14.64
C ILE A 89 23.39 -4.99 15.93
N ASN A 90 22.69 -4.05 16.59
CA ASN A 90 21.98 -4.30 17.84
C ASN A 90 20.55 -4.85 17.65
N SER A 91 20.15 -5.14 16.40
CA SER A 91 18.84 -5.71 16.08
C SER A 91 18.91 -7.23 15.86
N ASN A 92 17.76 -7.84 15.56
CA ASN A 92 17.68 -9.23 15.13
C ASN A 92 18.00 -9.42 13.63
N PHE A 93 18.50 -8.39 12.95
CA PHE A 93 18.88 -8.47 11.54
C PHE A 93 19.94 -9.54 11.32
N ASP A 94 19.79 -10.30 10.25
CA ASP A 94 20.69 -11.41 9.91
C ASP A 94 20.98 -11.34 8.41
N PRO A 95 22.20 -10.93 8.02
CA PRO A 95 22.54 -10.77 6.60
C PRO A 95 22.56 -12.09 5.83
N GLN A 96 22.54 -13.25 6.52
CA GLN A 96 22.44 -14.56 5.86
C GLN A 96 21.00 -14.93 5.49
N LYS A 97 20.02 -14.12 5.89
CA LYS A 97 18.59 -14.36 5.60
C LYS A 97 18.09 -13.39 4.54
N ASN A 98 17.19 -13.90 3.70
CA ASN A 98 16.47 -13.08 2.72
C ASN A 98 15.70 -11.96 3.44
N THR A 99 15.93 -10.74 2.97
CA THR A 99 15.26 -9.53 3.45
C THR A 99 14.25 -9.09 2.40
N ILE A 100 13.01 -8.82 2.82
CA ILE A 100 11.98 -8.23 1.96
C ILE A 100 11.68 -6.83 2.47
N VAL A 101 11.55 -5.85 1.58
CA VAL A 101 11.15 -4.51 1.96
C VAL A 101 9.71 -4.29 1.52
N ILE A 102 8.86 -3.91 2.46
CA ILE A 102 7.44 -3.62 2.22
C ILE A 102 7.20 -2.17 2.61
N ALA A 103 6.65 -1.38 1.69
CA ALA A 103 6.24 -0.01 1.92
C ALA A 103 4.72 0.11 1.75
N HIS A 104 4.09 0.94 2.57
CA HIS A 104 2.65 1.22 2.44
C HIS A 104 2.38 2.15 1.25
N GLY A 105 1.15 2.07 0.75
CA GLY A 105 0.64 2.95 -0.31
C GLY A 105 0.03 4.24 0.22
N TRP A 106 -0.84 4.83 -0.59
CA TRP A 106 -1.55 6.06 -0.23
C TRP A 106 -2.43 5.90 1.02
N SER A 107 -2.44 6.92 1.88
CA SER A 107 -3.27 6.99 3.10
C SER A 107 -3.22 5.72 3.97
N SER A 108 -2.03 5.13 4.11
CA SER A 108 -1.80 3.87 4.82
C SER A 108 -0.56 3.98 5.73
N ASP A 109 -0.30 2.98 6.56
CA ASP A 109 0.86 2.89 7.46
C ASP A 109 1.34 1.44 7.67
N ALA A 110 2.31 1.17 8.57
CA ALA A 110 2.82 -0.21 8.80
C ALA A 110 1.84 -1.15 9.50
N THR A 111 0.82 -0.61 10.14
CA THR A 111 -0.23 -1.38 10.81
C THR A 111 -1.41 -1.66 9.88
N SER A 112 -1.42 -1.07 8.68
CA SER A 112 -2.43 -1.37 7.68
C SER A 112 -2.44 -2.87 7.32
N PRO A 113 -3.62 -3.48 7.10
CA PRO A 113 -3.76 -4.94 6.95
C PRO A 113 -2.83 -5.54 5.89
N VAL A 114 -2.58 -4.85 4.78
CA VAL A 114 -1.67 -5.32 3.73
C VAL A 114 -0.26 -5.61 4.27
N ASN A 115 0.28 -4.72 5.11
CA ASN A 115 1.61 -4.89 5.69
C ASN A 115 1.62 -5.97 6.77
N GLU A 116 0.54 -6.07 7.56
CA GLU A 116 0.41 -7.11 8.57
C GLU A 116 0.32 -8.51 7.97
N LEU A 117 -0.44 -8.66 6.89
CA LEU A 117 -0.62 -9.94 6.21
C LEU A 117 0.67 -10.40 5.55
N ILE A 118 1.37 -9.49 4.85
CA ILE A 118 2.64 -9.84 4.19
C ILE A 118 3.73 -10.14 5.25
N ARG A 119 3.84 -9.35 6.33
CA ARG A 119 4.85 -9.60 7.39
C ARG A 119 4.59 -10.90 8.16
N LYS A 120 3.33 -11.35 8.27
CA LYS A 120 3.02 -12.65 8.88
C LYS A 120 3.58 -13.81 8.04
N VAL A 121 3.74 -13.61 6.73
CA VAL A 121 4.25 -14.64 5.81
C VAL A 121 5.77 -14.51 5.59
N ARG A 122 6.39 -13.32 5.75
CA ARG A 122 7.85 -13.11 5.60
C ARG A 122 8.43 -11.93 6.40
N VAL A 123 9.77 -11.80 6.43
CA VAL A 123 10.54 -10.90 7.30
C VAL A 123 10.97 -9.60 6.58
N VAL A 124 10.74 -8.48 7.27
CA VAL A 124 11.13 -7.04 7.07
C VAL A 124 10.08 -6.09 6.43
N VAL A 125 9.91 -4.90 7.03
CA VAL A 125 9.01 -3.79 6.62
C VAL A 125 9.81 -2.47 6.65
N ALA A 126 9.74 -1.64 5.61
CA ALA A 126 10.31 -0.28 5.64
C ALA A 126 9.20 0.74 5.41
N GLN A 127 9.06 1.69 6.33
CA GLN A 127 8.01 2.70 6.26
C GLN A 127 8.54 4.03 5.74
N LYS A 128 7.68 4.72 5.00
CA LYS A 128 7.77 6.14 4.73
C LYS A 128 6.69 6.86 5.55
N LYS A 129 6.97 7.40 6.74
CA LYS A 129 6.00 8.33 7.34
C LYS A 129 6.11 9.66 6.59
N LEU A 130 5.37 9.79 5.50
CA LEU A 130 5.06 11.11 4.97
C LEU A 130 4.16 11.79 6.01
N GLU A 131 4.76 12.50 6.95
CA GLU A 131 4.05 13.63 7.54
C GLU A 131 3.88 14.63 6.40
N PHE A 132 2.77 14.49 5.67
CA PHE A 132 2.24 15.62 4.92
C PHE A 132 2.09 16.74 5.95
N GLY A 133 2.95 17.75 5.82
CA GLY A 133 2.95 18.90 6.69
C GLY A 133 1.52 19.37 6.89
N HIS A 134 1.18 19.63 8.15
CA HIS A 134 -0.10 20.11 8.63
C HIS A 134 -0.77 21.06 7.63
N GLY A 135 -1.64 20.51 6.77
CA GLY A 135 -2.08 21.20 5.57
C GLY A 135 -2.63 20.23 4.54
N GLN A 136 -3.81 19.69 4.83
CA GLN A 136 -4.65 18.86 3.95
C GLN A 136 -4.29 17.36 3.94
N LYS A 137 -4.96 16.60 4.83
CA LYS A 137 -5.60 15.35 4.37
C LYS A 137 -6.36 15.72 3.07
N PRO A 138 -6.43 14.85 2.04
CA PRO A 138 -7.38 15.09 0.94
C PRO A 138 -8.69 15.50 1.58
N THR A 139 -9.20 16.68 1.22
CA THR A 139 -10.41 17.20 1.86
C THR A 139 -11.48 16.16 1.60
N VAL A 140 -11.77 15.33 2.61
CA VAL A 140 -12.93 14.46 2.60
C VAL A 140 -14.08 15.43 2.72
N LEU A 141 -14.64 15.83 1.58
CA LEU A 141 -15.85 16.64 1.57
C LEU A 141 -16.89 15.85 2.37
N PRO A 142 -17.49 16.44 3.41
CA PRO A 142 -18.58 15.78 4.11
C PRO A 142 -19.70 15.50 3.10
N VAL A 143 -20.20 14.27 3.13
CA VAL A 143 -21.39 13.83 2.38
C VAL A 143 -22.62 14.59 2.87
#